data_AF-A0A971L4Z5-F1
#
_entry.id   AF-A0A971L4Z5-F1
#
_cell.length_a   1.000
_cell.length_b   1.000
_cell.length_c   1.000
_cell.angle_alpha   90.00
_cell.angle_beta   90.00
_cell.angle_gamma   90.00
#
_symmetry.space_group_name_H-M   'P 1'
#
loop_
_entity.id
_entity.type
_entity.pdbx_description
1 polymer ?
#
loop_
_entity_poly.entity_id
_entity_poly.type
_entity_poly.pdbx_seq_one_letter_code
_entity_poly.pdbx_strand_id
1 'polypeptide(L)'
;MGWLSSIGSVISSVGSAISSAVSSIGSAVSSFASTVAPIIGTAIAAIPKIASALANVAQGVLQAFGIMKPNEKIEEMGERALQAAQEGITPDKFENFDEYMEELRNFDLDEDKANKRTSAEKIVAGIAVGTVGLEKKLDLSSGEVNGLWLLPLANSEYFTADKLIDLLESDKLVGADIEKYLEKDLTASESRELEKKLTVGMEEEEVDVLYDALDDSIESYQQLAEEVNQKLA
;
A
#
# COMPACT_ATOMS: atom_id res chain seq x y z
N MET A 1 11.52 -15.18 8.42
CA MET A 1 10.37 -15.37 9.38
C MET A 1 9.55 -14.12 9.23
N GLY A 2 8.51 -14.17 8.40
CA GLY A 2 7.86 -12.96 7.93
C GLY A 2 7.21 -12.13 9.02
N TRP A 3 7.00 -10.85 8.73
CA TRP A 3 6.38 -9.83 9.57
C TRP A 3 5.05 -10.32 10.16
N LEU A 4 4.24 -11.02 9.34
CA LEU A 4 2.99 -11.62 9.80
C LEU A 4 3.19 -12.75 10.82
N SER A 5 4.28 -13.50 10.73
CA SER A 5 4.63 -14.53 11.72
C SER A 5 5.19 -13.93 13.01
N SER A 6 5.91 -12.82 12.90
CA SER A 6 6.48 -12.09 14.04
C SER A 6 5.40 -11.44 14.90
N ILE A 7 4.27 -11.03 14.31
CA ILE A 7 3.18 -10.34 15.02
C ILE A 7 2.12 -11.31 15.62
N GLY A 8 2.37 -12.62 15.53
CA GLY A 8 1.65 -13.65 16.28
C GLY A 8 0.12 -13.58 16.18
N SER A 9 -0.56 -13.55 17.33
CA SER A 9 -2.03 -13.64 17.47
C SER A 9 -2.79 -12.34 17.20
N VAL A 10 -2.11 -11.19 17.15
CA VAL A 10 -2.74 -9.88 17.00
C VAL A 10 -3.31 -9.67 15.58
N ILE A 11 -2.63 -10.23 14.57
CA ILE A 11 -3.11 -10.26 13.19
C ILE A 11 -4.45 -10.99 13.08
N SER A 12 -4.73 -11.94 13.99
CA SER A 12 -5.88 -12.82 13.85
C SER A 12 -7.23 -12.10 13.87
N SER A 13 -7.34 -10.93 14.51
CA SER A 13 -8.59 -10.15 14.55
C SER A 13 -8.53 -8.86 13.73
N VAL A 14 -7.55 -7.98 13.96
CA VAL A 14 -7.47 -6.67 13.27
C VAL A 14 -7.05 -6.83 11.81
N GLY A 15 -5.94 -7.53 11.57
CA GLY A 15 -5.45 -7.80 10.21
C GLY A 15 -6.50 -8.55 9.37
N SER A 16 -7.14 -9.57 9.96
CA SER A 16 -8.24 -10.31 9.33
C SER A 16 -9.44 -9.43 8.98
N ALA A 17 -9.84 -8.52 9.88
CA ALA A 17 -10.97 -7.60 9.63
C ALA A 17 -10.66 -6.66 8.46
N ILE A 18 -9.45 -6.09 8.42
CA ILE A 18 -9.02 -5.20 7.34
C ILE A 18 -8.91 -5.95 6.01
N SER A 19 -8.27 -7.12 6.02
CA SER A 19 -8.18 -7.98 4.83
C SER A 19 -9.57 -8.36 4.30
N SER A 20 -10.52 -8.68 5.19
CA SER A 20 -11.90 -9.00 4.81
C SER A 20 -12.64 -7.80 4.23
N ALA A 21 -12.49 -6.63 4.85
CA ALA A 21 -13.11 -5.39 4.36
C ALA A 21 -12.58 -5.04 2.96
N VAL A 22 -11.26 -5.07 2.76
CA VAL A 22 -10.65 -4.76 1.47
C VAL A 22 -11.01 -5.81 0.42
N SER A 23 -10.97 -7.11 0.76
CA SER A 23 -11.38 -8.18 -0.15
C SER A 23 -12.84 -8.07 -0.61
N SER A 24 -13.70 -7.43 0.19
CA SER A 24 -15.10 -7.21 -0.18
C SER A 24 -15.26 -6.23 -1.35
N ILE A 25 -14.24 -5.41 -1.63
CA ILE A 25 -14.28 -4.42 -2.73
C ILE A 25 -14.26 -5.09 -4.09
N GLY A 26 -13.70 -6.30 -4.22
CA GLY A 26 -13.68 -7.02 -5.48
C GLY A 26 -12.46 -7.91 -5.67
N SER A 27 -12.47 -8.71 -6.74
CA SER A 27 -11.34 -9.61 -7.06
C SER A 27 -10.07 -8.86 -7.45
N ALA A 28 -10.19 -7.67 -8.05
CA ALA A 28 -9.07 -6.84 -8.48
C ALA A 28 -8.14 -6.43 -7.33
N VAL A 29 -8.68 -6.29 -6.11
CA VAL A 29 -7.90 -5.94 -4.92
C VAL A 29 -7.53 -7.15 -4.05
N SER A 30 -7.95 -8.37 -4.42
CA SER A 30 -7.83 -9.56 -3.55
C SER A 30 -6.38 -9.97 -3.25
N SER A 31 -5.47 -9.77 -4.20
CA SER A 31 -4.04 -10.00 -4.00
C SER A 31 -3.47 -9.02 -2.96
N PHE A 32 -3.81 -7.73 -3.10
CA PHE A 32 -3.43 -6.70 -2.14
C PHE A 32 -4.02 -6.98 -0.75
N ALA A 33 -5.30 -7.38 -0.72
CA ALA A 33 -6.03 -7.69 0.51
C ALA A 33 -5.43 -8.85 1.31
N SER A 34 -4.84 -9.83 0.62
CA SER A 34 -4.26 -11.02 1.27
C SER A 34 -2.78 -10.87 1.65
N THR A 35 -2.06 -9.94 1.04
CA THR A 35 -0.62 -9.74 1.24
C THR A 35 -0.35 -8.48 2.06
N VAL A 36 -0.64 -7.32 1.49
CA VAL A 36 -0.19 -6.01 2.00
C VAL A 36 -1.20 -5.34 2.94
N ALA A 37 -2.50 -5.51 2.69
CA ALA A 37 -3.55 -4.94 3.54
C ALA A 37 -3.45 -5.29 5.03
N PRO A 38 -3.21 -6.56 5.44
CA PRO A 38 -3.06 -6.88 6.87
C PRO A 38 -1.83 -6.20 7.47
N ILE A 39 -0.78 -5.98 6.67
CA ILE A 39 0.47 -5.35 7.11
C ILE A 39 0.24 -3.87 7.43
N ILE A 40 -0.18 -3.13 6.42
CA ILE A 40 -0.44 -1.70 6.55
C ILE A 40 -1.54 -1.45 7.58
N GLY A 41 -2.61 -2.22 7.52
CA GLY A 41 -3.77 -2.05 8.38
C GLY A 41 -3.44 -2.21 9.86
N THR A 42 -2.68 -3.25 10.21
CA THR A 42 -2.28 -3.50 11.60
C THR A 42 -1.28 -2.44 12.08
N ALA A 43 -0.34 -2.03 11.23
CA ALA A 43 0.61 -0.95 11.55
C ALA A 43 -0.11 0.38 11.84
N ILE A 44 -1.05 0.77 10.98
CA ILE A 44 -1.86 1.99 11.19
C ILE A 44 -2.69 1.90 12.47
N ALA A 45 -3.35 0.76 12.70
CA ALA A 45 -4.19 0.56 13.88
C ALA A 45 -3.39 0.67 15.20
N ALA A 46 -2.16 0.14 15.22
CA ALA A 46 -1.28 0.22 16.39
C ALA A 46 -0.63 1.61 16.53
N ILE A 47 -0.26 2.24 15.42
CA ILE A 47 0.59 3.43 15.40
C ILE A 47 -0.05 4.51 14.49
N PRO A 48 -0.96 5.32 15.02
CA PRO A 48 -1.73 6.29 14.22
C PRO A 48 -0.91 7.31 13.44
N LYS A 49 0.32 7.63 13.86
CA LYS A 49 1.23 8.54 13.11
C LYS A 49 1.57 8.01 11.71
N ILE A 50 1.60 6.68 11.53
CA ILE A 50 1.86 6.03 10.24
C ILE A 50 0.74 6.32 9.25
N ALA A 51 -0.50 6.42 9.74
CA ALA A 51 -1.69 6.69 8.94
C ALA A 51 -1.49 7.93 8.06
N SER A 52 -1.12 9.06 8.67
CA SER A 52 -0.97 10.33 7.97
C SER A 52 0.23 10.32 7.01
N ALA A 53 1.36 9.74 7.40
CA ALA A 53 2.54 9.67 6.55
C ALA A 53 2.26 8.85 5.29
N LEU A 54 1.72 7.65 5.46
CA LEU A 54 1.42 6.75 4.36
C LEU A 54 0.29 7.30 3.47
N ALA A 55 -0.77 7.86 4.06
CA ALA A 55 -1.85 8.49 3.30
C ALA A 55 -1.33 9.64 2.43
N ASN A 56 -0.41 10.47 2.94
CA ASN A 56 0.17 11.57 2.17
C ASN A 56 1.04 11.07 1.00
N VAL A 57 1.88 10.06 1.23
CA VAL A 57 2.70 9.46 0.15
C VAL A 57 1.79 8.85 -0.92
N ALA A 58 0.82 8.04 -0.51
CA ALA A 58 -0.12 7.42 -1.44
C ALA A 58 -0.95 8.46 -2.19
N GLN A 59 -1.41 9.51 -1.52
CA GLN A 59 -2.12 10.62 -2.17
C GLN A 59 -1.27 11.28 -3.26
N GLY A 60 0.00 11.57 -2.99
CA GLY A 60 0.92 12.19 -3.96
C GLY A 60 1.16 11.31 -5.18
N VAL A 61 1.47 10.02 -4.96
CA VAL A 61 1.67 9.05 -6.06
C VAL A 61 0.41 8.92 -6.90
N LEU A 62 -0.75 8.66 -6.27
CA LEU A 62 -2.00 8.45 -6.99
C LEU A 62 -2.49 9.70 -7.74
N GLN A 63 -2.18 10.90 -7.25
CA GLN A 63 -2.45 12.15 -7.96
C GLN A 63 -1.52 12.35 -9.16
N ALA A 64 -0.23 12.04 -9.03
CA ALA A 64 0.72 12.15 -10.13
C ALA A 64 0.34 11.27 -11.33
N PHE A 65 -0.14 10.06 -11.07
CA PHE A 65 -0.65 9.15 -12.10
C PHE A 65 -2.09 9.44 -12.56
N GLY A 66 -2.73 10.48 -12.01
CA GLY A 66 -4.08 10.92 -12.40
C GLY A 66 -5.22 10.02 -11.93
N ILE A 67 -4.95 9.10 -10.99
CA ILE A 67 -5.95 8.19 -10.41
C ILE A 67 -6.83 8.95 -9.43
N MET A 68 -6.21 9.76 -8.57
CA MET A 68 -6.89 10.67 -7.65
C MET A 68 -6.82 12.12 -8.13
N LYS A 69 -7.86 12.89 -7.87
CA LYS A 69 -7.88 14.34 -8.11
C LYS A 69 -7.23 15.10 -6.94
N PRO A 70 -6.73 16.33 -7.15
CA PRO A 70 -6.07 17.14 -6.12
C PRO A 70 -6.89 17.35 -4.82
N ASN A 71 -8.22 17.36 -4.92
CA ASN A 71 -9.15 17.62 -3.82
C ASN A 71 -9.77 16.34 -3.23
N GLU A 72 -9.40 15.17 -3.74
CA GLU A 72 -9.86 13.88 -3.23
C GLU A 72 -8.94 13.42 -2.10
N LYS A 73 -9.50 12.76 -1.09
CA LYS A 73 -8.74 12.15 0.00
C LYS A 73 -8.80 10.64 -0.10
N ILE A 74 -7.66 10.00 0.16
CA ILE A 74 -7.55 8.55 0.14
C ILE A 74 -8.55 7.84 1.06
N GLU A 75 -8.76 8.38 2.27
CA GLU A 75 -9.73 7.83 3.24
C GLU A 75 -11.16 7.89 2.73
N GLU A 76 -11.57 9.01 2.14
CA GLU A 76 -12.93 9.15 1.64
C GLU A 76 -13.16 8.27 0.41
N MET A 77 -12.15 8.11 -0.45
CA MET A 77 -12.24 7.20 -1.60
C MET A 77 -12.29 5.74 -1.16
N GLY A 78 -11.50 5.34 -0.17
CA GLY A 78 -11.56 4.00 0.41
C GLY A 78 -12.90 3.73 1.08
N GLU A 79 -13.46 4.70 1.79
CA GLU A 79 -14.81 4.59 2.36
C GLU A 79 -15.89 4.43 1.29
N ARG A 80 -15.81 5.22 0.20
CA ARG A 80 -16.70 5.08 -0.96
C ARG A 80 -16.59 3.69 -1.56
N ALA A 81 -15.38 3.19 -1.79
CA ALA A 81 -15.16 1.85 -2.32
C ALA A 81 -15.77 0.74 -1.43
N LEU A 82 -15.56 0.83 -0.11
CA LEU A 82 -16.10 -0.13 0.85
C LEU A 82 -17.62 -0.13 0.93
N GLN A 83 -18.27 1.04 0.83
CA GLN A 83 -19.72 1.13 0.83
C GLN A 83 -20.31 0.73 -0.53
N ALA A 84 -19.75 1.23 -1.63
CA ALA A 84 -20.21 0.94 -2.99
C ALA A 84 -20.14 -0.57 -3.30
N ALA A 85 -19.12 -1.26 -2.78
CA ALA A 85 -19.01 -2.71 -2.90
C ALA A 85 -20.17 -3.47 -2.25
N GLN A 86 -20.78 -2.95 -1.17
CA GLN A 86 -21.98 -3.54 -0.56
C GLN A 86 -23.20 -3.45 -1.48
N GLU A 87 -23.18 -2.52 -2.44
CA GLU A 87 -24.19 -2.34 -3.48
C GLU A 87 -23.81 -3.03 -4.81
N GLY A 88 -22.69 -3.79 -4.81
CA GLY A 88 -22.21 -4.52 -5.98
C GLY A 88 -21.40 -3.67 -6.97
N ILE A 89 -21.04 -2.44 -6.60
CA ILE A 89 -20.17 -1.56 -7.39
C ILE A 89 -18.72 -1.92 -7.05
N THR A 90 -18.15 -2.84 -7.84
CA THR A 90 -16.76 -3.31 -7.71
C THR A 90 -15.97 -2.99 -8.98
N PRO A 91 -14.65 -2.77 -8.91
CA PRO A 91 -13.85 -2.45 -10.11
C PRO A 91 -13.94 -3.53 -11.18
N ASP A 92 -14.17 -4.79 -10.80
CA ASP A 92 -14.32 -5.93 -11.72
C ASP A 92 -15.58 -5.86 -12.61
N LYS A 93 -16.51 -4.96 -12.30
CA LYS A 93 -17.76 -4.76 -13.07
C LYS A 93 -17.61 -3.72 -14.18
N PHE A 94 -16.48 -3.03 -14.25
CA PHE A 94 -16.23 -1.98 -15.21
C PHE A 94 -15.16 -2.44 -16.20
N GLU A 95 -15.35 -2.12 -17.47
CA GLU A 95 -14.33 -2.37 -18.50
C GLU A 95 -13.17 -1.37 -18.37
N ASN A 96 -13.49 -0.13 -17.97
CA ASN A 96 -12.54 0.94 -17.75
C ASN A 96 -12.48 1.33 -16.27
N PHE A 97 -11.27 1.35 -15.72
CA PHE A 97 -11.04 1.74 -14.33
C PHE A 97 -11.42 3.22 -14.05
N ASP A 98 -11.28 4.10 -15.03
CA ASP A 98 -11.69 5.50 -14.88
C ASP A 98 -13.20 5.64 -14.67
N GLU A 99 -14.02 4.80 -15.33
CA GLU A 99 -15.47 4.76 -15.14
C GLU A 99 -15.84 4.30 -13.72
N TYR A 100 -15.12 3.30 -13.19
CA TYR A 100 -15.27 2.89 -11.80
C TYR A 100 -14.95 4.03 -10.83
N MET A 101 -13.84 4.75 -11.06
CA MET A 101 -13.46 5.88 -10.22
C MET A 101 -14.45 7.05 -10.32
N GLU A 102 -15.07 7.27 -11.49
CA GLU A 102 -16.19 8.22 -11.62
C GLU A 102 -17.43 7.78 -10.84
N GLU A 103 -17.79 6.50 -10.89
CA GLU A 103 -18.91 5.97 -10.10
C GLU A 103 -18.66 6.14 -8.60
N LEU A 104 -17.45 5.85 -8.11
CA LEU A 104 -17.09 6.08 -6.71
C LEU A 104 -17.23 7.55 -6.31
N ARG A 105 -16.81 8.50 -7.17
CA ARG A 105 -16.93 9.94 -6.89
C ARG A 105 -18.38 10.39 -6.75
N ASN A 106 -19.29 9.76 -7.50
CA ASN A 106 -20.71 10.05 -7.46
C ASN A 106 -21.48 9.26 -6.40
N PHE A 107 -20.84 8.26 -5.77
CA PHE A 107 -21.43 7.45 -4.73
C PHE A 107 -21.73 8.28 -3.47
N ASP A 108 -22.97 8.21 -3.00
CA ASP A 108 -23.43 8.91 -1.81
C ASP A 108 -23.01 8.15 -0.55
N LEU A 109 -22.28 8.81 0.34
CA LEU A 109 -21.74 8.17 1.53
C LEU A 109 -22.78 8.16 2.65
N ASP A 110 -23.06 6.97 3.19
CA ASP A 110 -23.72 6.84 4.49
C ASP A 110 -22.75 7.30 5.58
N GLU A 111 -22.98 8.52 6.10
CA GLU A 111 -22.14 9.12 7.14
C GLU A 111 -22.10 8.28 8.43
N ASP A 112 -23.19 7.58 8.78
CA ASP A 112 -23.24 6.76 9.99
C ASP A 112 -22.35 5.53 9.86
N LYS A 113 -22.31 4.91 8.67
CA LYS A 113 -21.36 3.83 8.37
C LYS A 113 -19.93 4.37 8.34
N ALA A 114 -19.71 5.51 7.71
CA ALA A 114 -18.39 6.13 7.62
C ALA A 114 -17.83 6.48 9.00
N ASN A 115 -18.64 7.03 9.90
CA ASN A 115 -18.22 7.43 11.24
C ASN A 115 -17.88 6.23 12.15
N LYS A 116 -18.44 5.05 11.87
CA LYS A 116 -18.15 3.82 12.61
C LYS A 116 -16.91 3.08 12.08
N ARG A 117 -16.47 3.39 10.87
CA ARG A 117 -15.35 2.70 10.23
C ARG A 117 -14.02 3.28 10.66
N THR A 118 -13.04 2.41 10.89
CA THR A 118 -11.71 2.83 11.33
C THR A 118 -10.96 3.57 10.22
N SER A 119 -10.07 4.49 10.59
CA SER A 119 -9.16 5.14 9.63
C SER A 119 -8.29 4.10 8.90
N ALA A 120 -7.84 3.04 9.58
CA ALA A 120 -7.07 1.97 8.96
C ALA A 120 -7.81 1.30 7.80
N GLU A 121 -9.07 0.89 8.00
CA GLU A 121 -9.88 0.29 6.92
C GLU A 121 -10.04 1.25 5.73
N LYS A 122 -10.30 2.53 5.99
CA LYS A 122 -10.48 3.54 4.95
C LYS A 122 -9.20 3.80 4.16
N ILE A 123 -8.07 4.01 4.84
CA ILE A 123 -6.77 4.25 4.19
C ILE A 123 -6.38 3.03 3.36
N VAL A 124 -6.43 1.83 3.93
CA VAL A 124 -6.01 0.61 3.24
C VAL A 124 -6.90 0.33 2.04
N ALA A 125 -8.22 0.53 2.15
CA ALA A 125 -9.13 0.41 1.00
C ALA A 125 -8.81 1.42 -0.11
N GLY A 126 -8.53 2.68 0.26
CA GLY A 126 -8.16 3.72 -0.69
C GLY A 126 -6.84 3.41 -1.42
N ILE A 127 -5.84 2.90 -0.68
CA ILE A 127 -4.57 2.42 -1.26
C ILE A 127 -4.81 1.23 -2.18
N ALA A 128 -5.63 0.26 -1.76
CA ALA A 128 -5.93 -0.94 -2.57
C ALA A 128 -6.55 -0.57 -3.92
N VAL A 129 -7.58 0.28 -3.91
CA VAL A 129 -8.21 0.80 -5.13
C VAL A 129 -7.20 1.61 -5.96
N GLY A 130 -6.42 2.47 -5.32
CA GLY A 130 -5.37 3.23 -5.99
C GLY A 130 -4.32 2.34 -6.66
N THR A 131 -3.96 1.22 -6.03
CA THR A 131 -3.01 0.23 -6.57
C THR A 131 -3.54 -0.41 -7.85
N VAL A 132 -4.82 -0.79 -7.87
CA VAL A 132 -5.46 -1.27 -9.11
C VAL A 132 -5.40 -0.19 -10.20
N GLY A 133 -5.65 1.07 -9.85
CA GLY A 133 -5.51 2.19 -10.77
C GLY A 133 -4.09 2.35 -11.32
N LEU A 134 -3.07 2.22 -10.47
CA LEU A 134 -1.66 2.28 -10.89
C LEU A 134 -1.33 1.16 -11.87
N GLU A 135 -1.74 -0.07 -11.55
CA GLU A 135 -1.51 -1.23 -12.40
C GLU A 135 -2.16 -1.03 -13.78
N LYS A 136 -3.40 -0.55 -13.82
CA LYS A 136 -4.07 -0.24 -15.10
C LYS A 136 -3.41 0.89 -15.86
N LYS A 137 -2.95 1.93 -15.16
CA LYS A 137 -2.32 3.09 -15.79
C LYS A 137 -0.97 2.75 -16.43
N LEU A 138 -0.24 1.84 -15.79
CA LEU A 138 1.10 1.40 -16.18
C LEU A 138 1.08 0.12 -17.04
N ASP A 139 -0.10 -0.39 -17.41
CA ASP A 139 -0.28 -1.65 -18.15
C ASP A 139 0.38 -2.87 -17.47
N LEU A 140 0.29 -2.92 -16.14
CA LEU A 140 0.83 -3.98 -15.30
C LEU A 140 -0.21 -5.05 -14.97
N SER A 141 0.29 -6.24 -14.66
CA SER A 141 -0.51 -7.33 -14.14
C SER A 141 -0.90 -7.08 -12.68
N SER A 142 -2.04 -7.65 -12.28
CA SER A 142 -2.52 -7.52 -10.90
C SER A 142 -1.52 -8.09 -9.90
N GLY A 143 -1.16 -7.28 -8.91
CA GLY A 143 -0.24 -7.60 -7.83
C GLY A 143 1.21 -7.17 -8.05
N GLU A 144 1.60 -6.71 -9.25
CA GLU A 144 3.00 -6.40 -9.55
C GLU A 144 3.58 -5.23 -8.76
N VAL A 145 2.72 -4.38 -8.19
CA VAL A 145 3.14 -3.23 -7.37
C VAL A 145 2.45 -3.20 -6.00
N ASN A 146 1.87 -4.31 -5.53
CA ASN A 146 1.26 -4.39 -4.21
C ASN A 146 2.22 -3.96 -3.10
N GLY A 147 3.45 -4.49 -3.14
CA GLY A 147 4.49 -4.26 -2.12
C GLY A 147 5.05 -2.84 -2.09
N LEU A 148 4.73 -2.00 -3.09
CA LEU A 148 5.19 -0.60 -3.19
C LEU A 148 5.04 0.15 -1.88
N TRP A 149 3.89 0.00 -1.24
CA TRP A 149 3.50 0.77 -0.06
C TRP A 149 4.20 0.33 1.23
N LEU A 150 4.92 -0.79 1.21
CA LEU A 150 5.74 -1.23 2.33
C LEU A 150 7.02 -0.38 2.46
N LEU A 151 7.50 0.22 1.37
CA LEU A 151 8.65 1.13 1.39
C LEU A 151 8.37 2.41 2.23
N PRO A 152 7.33 3.20 1.95
CA PRO A 152 7.00 4.36 2.78
C PRO A 152 6.46 3.97 4.17
N LEU A 153 5.94 2.75 4.34
CA LEU A 153 5.60 2.22 5.66
C LEU A 153 6.87 2.05 6.52
N ALA A 154 7.95 1.55 5.92
CA ALA A 154 9.22 1.30 6.58
C ALA A 154 10.06 2.57 6.74
N ASN A 155 10.13 3.42 5.72
CA ASN A 155 10.96 4.62 5.71
C ASN A 155 10.31 5.73 4.85
N SER A 156 9.31 6.41 5.42
CA SER A 156 8.61 7.52 4.75
C SER A 156 9.46 8.76 4.52
N GLU A 157 10.60 8.89 5.21
CA GLU A 157 11.49 10.05 5.06
C GLU A 157 12.27 9.97 3.73
N TYR A 158 12.70 8.76 3.36
CA TYR A 158 13.38 8.52 2.09
C TYR A 158 12.40 8.18 0.95
N PHE A 159 11.46 7.26 1.19
CA PHE A 159 10.46 6.84 0.19
C PHE A 159 9.27 7.79 0.15
N THR A 160 9.55 9.02 -0.27
CA THR A 160 8.55 10.07 -0.50
C THR A 160 7.73 9.79 -1.76
N ALA A 161 6.65 10.56 -1.97
CA ALA A 161 5.85 10.45 -3.19
C ALA A 161 6.70 10.62 -4.45
N ASP A 162 7.54 11.67 -4.52
CA ASP A 162 8.41 11.95 -5.67
C ASP A 162 9.35 10.77 -5.93
N LYS A 163 9.97 10.21 -4.87
CA LYS A 163 10.86 9.05 -5.01
C LYS A 163 10.13 7.84 -5.58
N LEU A 164 8.92 7.55 -5.10
CA LEU A 164 8.13 6.43 -5.61
C LEU A 164 7.66 6.66 -7.05
N ILE A 165 7.31 7.90 -7.41
CA ILE A 165 6.96 8.27 -8.78
C ILE A 165 8.14 7.99 -9.71
N ASP A 166 9.34 8.49 -9.38
CA ASP A 166 10.56 8.28 -10.19
C ASP A 166 10.85 6.78 -10.38
N LEU A 167 10.71 5.99 -9.31
CA LEU A 167 10.95 4.55 -9.34
C LEU A 167 9.89 3.77 -10.14
N LEU A 168 8.63 4.22 -10.12
CA LEU A 168 7.55 3.63 -10.91
C LEU A 168 7.68 3.98 -12.39
N GLU A 169 7.94 5.24 -12.73
CA GLU A 169 8.14 5.68 -14.13
C GLU A 169 9.36 5.02 -14.80
N SER A 170 10.33 4.58 -13.98
CA SER A 170 11.52 3.87 -14.44
C SER A 170 11.38 2.34 -14.42
N ASP A 171 10.18 1.81 -14.16
CA ASP A 171 9.87 0.38 -14.01
C ASP A 171 10.69 -0.36 -12.94
N LYS A 172 11.35 0.39 -12.04
CA LYS A 172 12.32 -0.17 -11.08
C LYS A 172 11.65 -1.02 -10.00
N LEU A 173 10.39 -0.74 -9.68
CA LEU A 173 9.60 -1.45 -8.67
C LEU A 173 8.69 -2.55 -9.23
N VAL A 174 8.53 -2.64 -10.55
CA VAL A 174 7.65 -3.63 -11.18
C VAL A 174 8.13 -5.05 -10.89
N GLY A 175 7.26 -5.85 -10.28
CA GLY A 175 7.53 -7.26 -9.94
C GLY A 175 8.51 -7.45 -8.78
N ALA A 176 8.87 -6.39 -8.06
CA ALA A 176 9.75 -6.48 -6.91
C ALA A 176 9.02 -7.09 -5.71
N ASP A 177 9.60 -8.14 -5.12
CA ASP A 177 9.09 -8.74 -3.88
C ASP A 177 9.60 -7.96 -2.66
N ILE A 178 9.07 -6.74 -2.51
CA ILE A 178 9.46 -5.78 -1.47
C ILE A 178 9.25 -6.35 -0.06
N GLU A 179 8.17 -7.11 0.14
CA GLU A 179 7.88 -7.75 1.43
C GLU A 179 9.03 -8.69 1.82
N LYS A 180 9.39 -9.64 0.94
CA LYS A 180 10.52 -10.55 1.23
C LYS A 180 11.86 -9.84 1.35
N TYR A 181 12.06 -8.76 0.59
CA TYR A 181 13.27 -7.95 0.71
C TYR A 181 13.39 -7.35 2.12
N LEU A 182 12.33 -6.69 2.60
CA LEU A 182 12.28 -6.09 3.94
C LEU A 182 12.35 -7.15 5.06
N GLU A 183 11.89 -8.36 4.79
CA GLU A 183 11.97 -9.49 5.73
C GLU A 183 13.33 -10.20 5.74
N LYS A 184 14.26 -9.83 4.84
CA LYS A 184 15.51 -10.57 4.57
C LYS A 184 15.27 -12.04 4.20
N ASP A 185 14.11 -12.33 3.59
CA ASP A 185 13.71 -13.67 3.17
C ASP A 185 13.99 -13.93 1.66
N LEU A 186 14.54 -12.95 0.94
CA LEU A 186 15.14 -13.13 -0.39
C LEU A 186 16.53 -13.80 -0.32
N THR A 187 16.89 -14.52 -1.39
CA THR A 187 18.28 -14.99 -1.54
C THR A 187 19.21 -13.81 -1.81
N ALA A 188 20.50 -13.97 -1.48
CA ALA A 188 21.50 -12.92 -1.72
C ALA A 188 21.59 -12.48 -3.19
N SER A 189 21.25 -13.37 -4.14
CA SER A 189 21.20 -13.02 -5.56
C SER A 189 19.98 -12.17 -5.88
N GLU A 190 18.80 -12.54 -5.39
CA GLU A 190 17.55 -11.79 -5.61
C GLU A 190 17.62 -10.39 -4.98
N SER A 191 18.13 -10.26 -3.76
CA SER A 191 18.35 -8.95 -3.11
C SER A 191 19.25 -8.05 -3.96
N ARG A 192 20.38 -8.58 -4.44
CA ARG A 192 21.31 -7.84 -5.30
C ARG A 192 20.70 -7.47 -6.64
N GLU A 193 19.86 -8.32 -7.23
CA GLU A 193 19.17 -8.02 -8.48
C GLU A 193 18.17 -6.87 -8.29
N LEU A 194 17.41 -6.88 -7.20
CA LEU A 194 16.52 -5.78 -6.84
C LEU A 194 17.30 -4.47 -6.61
N GLU A 195 18.31 -4.50 -5.74
CA GLU A 195 19.18 -3.34 -5.44
C GLU A 195 19.83 -2.77 -6.70
N LYS A 196 20.36 -3.65 -7.56
CA LYS A 196 20.93 -3.24 -8.84
C LYS A 196 19.88 -2.61 -9.75
N LYS A 197 18.66 -3.14 -9.79
CA LYS A 197 17.56 -2.58 -10.58
C LYS A 197 17.19 -1.18 -10.09
N LEU A 198 17.12 -0.98 -8.78
CA LEU A 198 16.80 0.33 -8.18
C LEU A 198 17.89 1.38 -8.48
N THR A 199 19.15 0.97 -8.53
CA THR A 199 20.31 1.87 -8.73
C THR A 199 20.65 2.18 -10.19
N VAL A 200 19.98 1.56 -11.18
CA VAL A 200 20.27 1.82 -12.61
C VAL A 200 20.12 3.32 -12.92
N GLY A 201 21.16 3.90 -13.49
CA GLY A 201 21.16 5.31 -13.94
C GLY A 201 21.32 6.35 -12.84
N MET A 202 21.63 5.92 -11.61
CA MET A 202 21.95 6.81 -10.48
C MET A 202 23.45 7.07 -10.42
N GLU A 203 23.83 8.26 -9.93
CA GLU A 203 25.22 8.58 -9.62
C GLU A 203 25.70 7.86 -8.36
N GLU A 204 27.02 7.67 -8.19
CA GLU A 204 27.60 6.90 -7.08
C GLU A 204 27.15 7.38 -5.69
N GLU A 205 27.08 8.70 -5.49
CA GLU A 205 26.59 9.29 -4.23
C GLU A 205 25.11 8.97 -3.98
N GLU A 206 24.27 8.95 -5.02
CA GLU A 206 22.86 8.60 -4.90
C GLU A 206 22.66 7.10 -4.62
N VAL A 207 23.55 6.26 -5.17
CA VAL A 207 23.55 4.82 -4.92
C VAL A 207 23.84 4.53 -3.45
N ASP A 208 24.86 5.16 -2.88
CA ASP A 208 25.21 4.99 -1.46
C ASP A 208 24.04 5.41 -0.55
N VAL A 209 23.43 6.57 -0.83
CA VAL A 209 22.25 7.06 -0.08
C VAL A 209 21.07 6.09 -0.20
N LEU A 210 20.84 5.50 -1.38
CA LEU A 210 19.76 4.52 -1.56
C LEU A 210 20.03 3.24 -0.77
N TYR A 211 21.27 2.74 -0.73
CA TYR A 211 21.61 1.55 0.04
C TYR A 211 21.45 1.78 1.54
N ASP A 212 21.93 2.91 2.06
CA ASP A 212 21.71 3.29 3.46
C ASP A 212 20.21 3.33 3.77
N ALA A 213 19.40 3.94 2.91
CA ALA A 213 17.96 4.01 3.09
C ALA A 213 17.24 2.65 3.02
N LEU A 214 17.72 1.71 2.20
CA LEU A 214 17.19 0.35 2.12
C LEU A 214 17.54 -0.45 3.36
N ASP A 215 18.78 -0.35 3.85
CA ASP A 215 19.19 -0.97 5.12
C ASP A 215 18.36 -0.43 6.30
N ASP A 216 18.22 0.90 6.39
CA ASP A 216 17.36 1.57 7.39
C ASP A 216 15.90 1.11 7.28
N SER A 217 15.41 0.86 6.07
CA SER A 217 14.03 0.38 5.86
C SER A 217 13.86 -1.04 6.37
N ILE A 218 14.84 -1.92 6.17
CA ILE A 218 14.77 -3.28 6.70
C ILE A 218 14.75 -3.24 8.23
N GLU A 219 15.62 -2.45 8.85
CA GLU A 219 15.66 -2.30 10.31
C GLU A 219 14.34 -1.72 10.85
N SER A 220 13.86 -0.64 10.24
CA SER A 220 12.61 0.04 10.63
C SER A 220 11.40 -0.87 10.48
N TYR A 221 11.33 -1.68 9.42
CA TYR A 221 10.26 -2.64 9.19
C TYR A 221 10.21 -3.75 10.27
N GLN A 222 11.37 -4.23 10.70
CA GLN A 222 11.48 -5.20 11.79
C GLN A 222 11.11 -4.59 13.14
N GLN A 223 11.61 -3.39 13.45
CA GLN A 223 11.25 -2.66 14.67
C GLN A 223 9.75 -2.34 14.73
N LEU A 224 9.15 -1.99 13.57
CA LEU A 224 7.72 -1.77 13.46
C LEU A 224 6.92 -3.02 13.88
N ALA A 225 7.35 -4.22 13.47
CA ALA A 225 6.70 -5.46 13.89
C ALA A 225 6.72 -5.65 15.42
N GLU A 226 7.85 -5.34 16.05
CA GLU A 226 8.01 -5.40 17.50
C GLU A 226 7.13 -4.36 18.22
N GLU A 227 7.09 -3.11 17.72
CA GLU A 227 6.25 -2.05 18.30
C GLU A 227 4.76 -2.37 18.17
N VAL A 228 4.33 -2.89 17.02
CA VAL A 228 2.95 -3.33 16.79
C VAL A 228 2.56 -4.43 17.78
N ASN A 229 3.42 -5.42 17.98
CA ASN A 229 3.22 -6.47 18.98
C ASN A 229 3.05 -5.90 20.39
N GLN A 230 3.92 -4.98 20.80
CA GLN A 230 3.87 -4.40 22.15
C GLN A 230 2.60 -3.58 22.39
N LYS A 231 2.07 -2.91 21.36
CA LYS A 231 0.88 -2.05 21.49
C LYS A 231 -0.44 -2.81 21.45
N LEU A 232 -0.44 -4.00 20.85
CA LEU A 232 -1.65 -4.79 20.65
C LEU A 232 -1.68 -6.09 21.47
N ALA A 233 -0.62 -6.40 22.22
CA ALA A 233 -0.58 -7.43 23.26
C ALA A 233 -1.28 -6.97 24.56
#